data_AF-A0A8S3ZWP4-F1
#
_entry.id   AF-A0A8S3ZWP4-F1
#
_cell.length_a   1.000
_cell.length_b   1.000
_cell.length_c   1.000
_cell.angle_alpha   90.00
_cell.angle_beta   90.00
_cell.angle_gamma   90.00
#
_symmetry.space_group_name_H-M   'P 1'
#
loop_
_entity.id
_entity.type
_entity.pdbx_description
1 polymer ?
#
loop_
_entity_poly.entity_id
_entity_poly.type
_entity_poly.pdbx_seq_one_letter_code
_entity_poly.pdbx_strand_id
1 'polypeptide(L)'
;MASAAARVSGFTIVGTILIAISIVLIIFAEAFPYWQQAEKTRETGIPSVGLWQVCFRDDGYPAPPWANDGLGKRYYGCNYVFDRDLRMIRDWIYPARNISSKQTTRILPNSTRHHLRRVVSNNKQNMISLTNE
;
A
#
# COMPACT_ATOMS: atom_id res chain seq x y z
N MET A 1 8.69 57.41 -2.29
CA MET A 1 8.48 55.96 -2.13
C MET A 1 7.67 55.77 -0.86
N ALA A 2 6.35 55.65 -0.98
CA ALA A 2 5.48 55.43 0.17
C ALA A 2 5.54 53.95 0.54
N SER A 3 6.11 53.63 1.69
CA SER A 3 6.10 52.28 2.24
C SER A 3 4.65 51.96 2.64
N ALA A 4 3.98 51.13 1.84
CA ALA A 4 2.66 50.61 2.20
C ALA A 4 2.85 49.66 3.40
N ALA A 5 2.64 50.18 4.61
CA ALA A 5 2.62 49.36 5.82
C ALA A 5 1.51 48.32 5.65
N ALA A 6 1.89 47.06 5.46
CA ALA A 6 0.97 45.95 5.38
C ALA A 6 0.17 45.91 6.70
N ARG A 7 -1.12 46.24 6.63
CA ARG A 7 -2.02 46.14 7.77
C ARG A 7 -2.25 44.67 8.03
N VAL A 8 -1.53 44.12 9.01
CA VAL A 8 -1.75 42.75 9.48
C VAL A 8 -3.14 42.71 10.12
N SER A 9 -4.07 42.05 9.44
CA SER A 9 -5.42 41.79 9.93
C SER A 9 -5.39 40.63 10.93
N GLY A 10 -6.22 40.66 11.97
CA GLY A 10 -6.32 39.55 12.94
C GLY A 10 -6.56 38.20 12.26
N PHE A 11 -7.31 38.18 11.16
CA PHE A 11 -7.51 36.98 10.33
C PHE A 11 -6.23 36.45 9.70
N THR A 12 -5.31 37.34 9.26
CA THR A 12 -4.01 36.92 8.70
C THR A 12 -3.10 36.31 9.76
N ILE A 13 -3.16 36.81 11.00
CA ILE A 13 -2.41 36.22 12.14
C ILE A 13 -2.94 34.81 12.43
N VAL A 14 -4.25 34.66 12.59
CA VAL A 14 -4.89 33.36 12.86
C VAL A 14 -4.62 32.37 11.73
N GLY A 15 -4.72 32.81 10.47
CA GLY A 15 -4.39 31.97 9.32
C GLY A 15 -2.94 31.50 9.33
N THR A 16 -1.99 32.39 9.65
CA THR A 16 -0.56 32.03 9.72
C THR A 16 -0.28 31.03 10.84
N ILE A 17 -0.92 31.18 12.00
CA ILE A 17 -0.82 30.24 13.12
C ILE A 17 -1.36 28.86 12.72
N LEU A 18 -2.53 28.81 12.07
CA LEU A 18 -3.12 27.56 11.61
C LEU A 18 -2.22 26.86 10.60
N ILE A 19 -1.65 27.59 9.64
CA ILE A 19 -0.71 27.03 8.66
C ILE A 19 0.53 26.46 9.36
N ALA A 20 1.09 27.18 10.33
CA ALA A 20 2.24 26.70 11.09
C ALA A 20 1.94 25.39 11.83
N ILE A 21 0.76 25.28 12.46
CA ILE A 21 0.31 24.06 13.12
C ILE A 21 0.12 22.93 12.10
N SER A 22 -0.52 23.21 10.95
CA SER A 22 -0.71 22.22 9.89
C SER A 22 0.62 21.66 9.37
N ILE A 23 1.65 22.50 9.19
CA ILE A 23 2.98 22.06 8.76
C ILE A 23 3.57 21.08 9.79
N VAL A 24 3.48 21.40 11.08
CA VAL A 24 3.98 20.52 12.14
C VAL A 24 3.25 19.18 12.15
N LEU A 25 1.91 19.19 12.03
CA LEU A 25 1.10 17.97 11.97
C LEU A 25 1.43 17.11 10.75
N ILE A 26 1.69 17.71 9.59
CA ILE A 26 2.09 16.99 8.38
C ILE A 26 3.46 16.33 8.59
N ILE A 27 4.44 17.04 9.16
CA ILE A 27 5.77 16.46 9.46
C ILE A 27 5.62 15.24 10.38
N PHE A 28 4.79 15.33 11.40
CA PHE A 28 4.51 14.19 12.27
C PHE A 28 3.83 13.05 11.50
N ALA A 29 2.79 13.34 10.72
CA ALA A 29 2.10 12.33 9.92
C ALA A 29 3.09 11.54 9.05
N GLU A 30 4.01 12.22 8.35
CA GLU A 30 4.99 11.56 7.49
C GLU A 30 6.07 10.77 8.24
N ALA A 31 6.44 11.21 9.45
CA ALA A 31 7.45 10.56 10.26
C ALA A 31 6.98 9.21 10.84
N PHE A 32 5.67 9.03 10.97
CA PHE A 32 5.11 7.91 11.72
C PHE A 32 4.73 6.70 10.85
N PRO A 33 5.16 5.48 11.20
CA PRO A 33 4.96 4.28 10.38
C PRO A 33 3.62 3.56 10.61
N TYR A 34 2.53 4.30 10.79
CA TYR A 34 1.23 3.73 11.16
C TYR A 34 0.06 4.29 10.34
N TRP A 35 0.31 4.62 9.08
CA TRP A 35 -0.74 5.04 8.16
C TRP A 35 -1.71 3.91 7.87
N GLN A 36 -1.18 2.70 7.68
CA GLN A 36 -1.95 1.50 7.43
C GLN A 36 -1.40 0.40 8.33
N GLN A 37 -2.25 -0.17 9.17
CA GLN A 37 -1.89 -1.26 10.05
C GLN A 37 -2.70 -2.49 9.68
N ALA A 38 -2.02 -3.64 9.56
CA ALA A 38 -2.70 -4.88 9.33
C ALA A 38 -3.45 -5.35 10.58
N GLU A 39 -4.61 -5.95 10.35
CA GLU A 39 -5.43 -6.55 11.38
C GLU A 39 -4.67 -7.71 12.05
N LYS A 40 -4.50 -7.65 13.38
CA LYS A 40 -3.70 -8.61 14.16
C LYS A 40 -4.19 -10.06 14.01
N THR A 41 -5.46 -10.22 13.65
CA THR A 41 -6.15 -11.50 13.53
C THR A 41 -5.87 -12.21 12.19
N ARG A 42 -5.26 -11.52 11.21
CA ARG A 42 -4.89 -12.11 9.92
C ARG A 42 -3.40 -12.42 9.85
N GLU A 43 -3.09 -13.71 9.77
CA GLU A 43 -1.79 -14.30 9.39
C GLU A 43 -1.44 -14.02 7.92
N THR A 44 -1.75 -12.82 7.40
CA THR A 44 -1.42 -12.42 6.03
C THR A 44 -0.05 -11.76 5.94
N GLY A 45 0.63 -11.53 7.08
CA GLY A 45 1.97 -10.96 7.11
C GLY A 45 2.06 -9.52 6.64
N ILE A 46 0.95 -8.80 6.64
CA ILE A 46 0.92 -7.45 6.09
C ILE A 46 1.54 -6.52 7.15
N PRO A 47 2.61 -5.78 6.81
CA PRO A 47 3.31 -4.90 7.75
C PRO A 47 2.51 -3.64 8.08
N SER A 48 2.87 -2.94 9.17
CA SER A 48 2.45 -1.55 9.34
C SER A 48 3.26 -0.67 8.39
N VAL A 49 2.55 0.08 7.56
CA VAL A 49 3.14 0.88 6.48
C VAL A 49 3.07 2.36 6.86
N GLY A 50 4.22 3.02 6.88
CA GLY A 50 4.36 4.46 6.83
C GLY A 50 4.57 4.98 5.42
N LEU A 51 4.74 6.29 5.27
CA LEU A 51 5.11 6.85 3.97
C LEU A 51 6.53 6.42 3.57
N TRP A 52 7.48 6.52 4.51
CA TRP A 52 8.90 6.30 4.22
C TRP A 52 9.43 4.94 4.69
N GLN A 53 8.76 4.30 5.63
CA GLN A 53 9.23 3.09 6.27
C GLN A 53 8.12 2.06 6.33
N VAL A 54 8.48 0.80 6.14
CA VAL A 54 7.60 -0.35 6.28
C VAL A 54 8.12 -1.18 7.45
N CYS A 55 7.30 -1.36 8.47
CA CYS A 55 7.67 -2.09 9.67
C CYS A 55 7.02 -3.47 9.68
N PHE A 56 7.87 -4.49 9.61
CA PHE A 56 7.51 -5.89 9.81
C PHE A 56 7.53 -6.20 11.31
N ARG A 57 6.84 -7.27 11.72
CA ARG A 57 6.91 -7.74 13.10
C ARG A 57 8.32 -8.23 13.43
N ASP A 58 8.67 -8.14 14.71
CA ASP A 58 9.99 -8.56 15.23
C ASP A 58 10.22 -10.08 15.13
N ASP A 59 9.15 -10.87 15.01
CA ASP A 59 9.21 -12.33 14.83
C ASP A 59 9.62 -12.76 13.41
N GLY A 60 9.68 -11.81 12.47
CA GLY A 60 10.15 -12.05 11.11
C GLY A 60 9.13 -12.74 10.24
N TYR A 61 8.61 -12.03 9.25
CA TYR A 61 7.64 -12.62 8.34
C TYR A 61 8.35 -13.27 7.14
N PRO A 62 8.09 -14.56 6.86
CA PRO A 62 8.56 -15.18 5.63
C PRO A 62 7.78 -14.60 4.45
N ALA A 63 8.49 -14.26 3.37
CA ALA A 63 7.81 -13.88 2.15
C ALA A 63 6.96 -15.06 1.64
N PRO A 64 5.75 -14.80 1.13
CA PRO A 64 4.92 -15.85 0.59
C PRO A 64 5.58 -16.44 -0.67
N PRO A 65 5.33 -17.71 -1.03
CA PRO A 65 6.05 -18.40 -2.11
C PRO A 65 5.93 -17.78 -3.51
N TRP A 66 5.01 -16.82 -3.67
CA TRP A 66 4.75 -16.10 -4.90
C TRP A 66 5.40 -14.71 -4.94
N ALA A 67 5.91 -14.22 -3.80
CA ALA A 67 6.75 -13.04 -3.76
C ALA A 67 8.13 -13.44 -4.29
N ASN A 68 8.63 -12.71 -5.30
CA ASN A 68 9.93 -12.98 -5.92
C ASN A 68 11.07 -12.44 -5.04
N ASP A 69 11.21 -12.95 -3.82
CA ASP A 69 12.25 -12.54 -2.87
C ASP A 69 13.62 -13.18 -3.15
N GLY A 70 13.70 -14.09 -4.15
CA GLY A 70 14.93 -14.68 -4.69
C GLY A 70 15.68 -15.64 -3.76
N LEU A 71 15.45 -15.55 -2.44
CA LEU A 71 16.26 -16.20 -1.40
C LEU A 71 15.44 -16.75 -0.22
N GLY A 72 14.11 -16.60 -0.19
CA GLY A 72 13.29 -17.05 0.95
C GLY A 72 13.63 -16.30 2.24
N LYS A 73 13.94 -15.00 2.14
CA LYS A 73 14.46 -14.19 3.25
C LYS A 73 13.31 -13.82 4.19
N ARG A 74 13.57 -13.87 5.49
CA ARG A 74 12.65 -13.30 6.49
C ARG A 74 12.92 -11.81 6.64
N TYR A 75 11.84 -11.02 6.64
CA TYR A 75 11.89 -9.57 6.82
C TYR A 75 11.60 -9.23 8.28
N TYR A 76 12.52 -8.47 8.90
CA TYR A 76 12.46 -8.09 10.31
C TYR A 76 12.51 -6.56 10.45
N GLY A 77 11.82 -6.05 11.46
CA GLY A 77 11.88 -4.64 11.86
C GLY A 77 11.42 -3.66 10.79
N CYS A 78 11.83 -2.39 10.95
CA CYS A 78 11.49 -1.30 10.05
C CYS A 78 12.53 -1.13 8.95
N ASN A 79 12.08 -1.20 7.70
CA ASN A 79 12.92 -1.05 6.52
C ASN A 79 12.45 0.16 5.71
N TYR A 80 13.40 0.86 5.09
CA TYR A 80 13.10 2.04 4.27
C TYR A 80 12.44 1.62 2.95
N VAL A 81 11.43 2.37 2.50
CA VAL A 81 10.62 2.01 1.32
C VAL A 81 11.45 1.86 0.03
N PHE A 82 12.58 2.57 -0.07
CA PHE A 82 13.48 2.50 -1.22
C PHE A 82 14.67 1.56 -1.03
N ASP A 83 14.62 0.68 -0.03
CA ASP A 83 15.62 -0.36 0.12
C ASP A 83 15.56 -1.35 -1.07
N ARG A 84 16.71 -1.94 -1.44
CA ARG A 84 16.82 -2.93 -2.53
C ARG A 84 15.96 -4.16 -2.24
N ASP A 85 15.93 -4.59 -0.99
CA ASP A 85 15.22 -5.80 -0.58
C ASP A 85 13.69 -5.63 -0.68
N LEU A 86 13.17 -4.43 -0.39
CA LEU A 86 11.74 -4.12 -0.51
C LEU A 86 11.28 -3.95 -1.96
N ARG A 87 12.18 -3.56 -2.88
CA ARG A 87 11.84 -3.47 -4.31
C ARG A 87 11.46 -4.82 -4.90
N MET A 88 12.05 -5.92 -4.43
CA MET A 88 11.75 -7.27 -4.90
C MET A 88 10.37 -7.76 -4.43
N ILE A 89 9.94 -7.34 -3.24
CA ILE A 89 8.66 -7.73 -2.63
C ILE A 89 7.55 -6.68 -2.76
N ARG A 90 7.74 -5.66 -3.61
CA ARG A 90 6.78 -4.57 -3.78
C ARG A 90 5.37 -5.06 -4.13
N ASP A 91 5.29 -6.08 -4.97
CA ASP A 91 4.01 -6.68 -5.40
C ASP A 91 3.27 -7.40 -4.27
N TRP A 92 3.99 -7.82 -3.22
CA TRP A 92 3.39 -8.42 -2.02
C TRP A 92 2.81 -7.34 -1.10
N ILE A 93 3.55 -6.26 -0.87
CA ILE A 93 3.12 -5.16 0.01
C ILE A 93 1.96 -4.38 -0.62
N TYR A 94 2.04 -4.11 -1.93
CA TYR A 94 1.04 -3.36 -2.68
C TYR A 94 0.51 -4.20 -3.84
N PRO A 95 -0.39 -5.17 -3.57
CA PRO A 95 -0.94 -6.00 -4.62
C PRO A 95 -1.76 -5.12 -5.58
N ALA A 96 -1.28 -4.97 -6.81
CA ALA A 96 -2.07 -4.32 -7.84
C ALA A 96 -3.38 -5.12 -8.06
N ARG A 97 -4.48 -4.44 -8.45
CA ARG A 97 -5.80 -5.09 -8.63
C ARG A 97 -5.74 -6.29 -9.59
N ASN A 98 -4.83 -6.26 -10.54
CA ASN A 98 -4.51 -7.30 -11.52
C ASN A 98 -3.80 -8.53 -10.92
N ILE A 99 -3.22 -8.44 -9.72
CA ILE A 99 -2.57 -9.54 -8.98
C ILE A 99 -3.54 -10.15 -7.96
N SER A 100 -4.55 -9.41 -7.47
CA SER A 100 -5.63 -9.95 -6.62
C SER A 100 -6.36 -11.14 -7.28
N SER A 101 -6.51 -11.12 -8.62
CA SER A 101 -7.06 -12.25 -9.37
C SER A 101 -6.14 -13.49 -9.38
N LYS A 102 -4.80 -13.29 -9.38
CA LYS A 102 -3.79 -14.36 -9.33
C LYS A 102 -3.60 -14.90 -7.91
N GLN A 103 -3.68 -14.04 -6.89
CA GLN A 103 -3.67 -14.40 -5.48
C GLN A 103 -4.86 -15.32 -5.15
N THR A 104 -6.07 -14.90 -5.58
CA THR A 104 -7.31 -15.66 -5.35
C THR A 104 -7.29 -17.01 -6.06
N THR A 105 -6.81 -17.07 -7.31
CA THR A 105 -6.76 -18.35 -8.06
C THR A 105 -5.70 -19.33 -7.53
N ARG A 106 -4.67 -18.88 -6.80
CA ARG A 106 -3.67 -19.79 -6.23
C ARG A 106 -3.98 -20.27 -4.82
N ILE A 107 -4.65 -19.47 -3.98
CA ILE A 107 -5.10 -19.87 -2.64
C ILE A 107 -6.31 -20.83 -2.71
N LEU A 108 -7.04 -20.84 -3.82
CA LEU A 108 -8.16 -21.77 -4.01
C LEU A 108 -7.67 -23.22 -4.25
N PRO A 109 -8.28 -24.21 -3.56
CA PRO A 109 -8.00 -25.62 -3.79
C PRO A 109 -8.26 -25.99 -5.25
N ASN A 110 -7.55 -27.02 -5.74
CA ASN A 110 -7.48 -27.36 -7.18
C ASN A 110 -8.87 -27.48 -7.85
N SER A 111 -9.89 -27.92 -7.10
CA SER A 111 -11.29 -28.04 -7.55
C SER A 111 -11.92 -26.70 -7.98
N THR A 112 -11.76 -25.64 -7.18
CA THR A 112 -12.32 -24.31 -7.47
C THR A 112 -11.56 -23.57 -8.57
N ARG A 113 -10.30 -23.94 -8.80
CA ARG A 113 -9.45 -23.36 -9.85
C ARG A 113 -9.97 -23.69 -11.26
N HIS A 114 -10.53 -24.89 -11.47
CA HIS A 114 -11.17 -25.28 -12.73
C HIS A 114 -12.51 -24.56 -12.97
N HIS A 115 -13.28 -24.31 -11.91
CA HIS A 115 -14.54 -23.58 -12.01
C HIS A 115 -14.33 -22.11 -12.39
N LEU A 116 -13.39 -21.43 -11.76
CA LEU A 116 -13.10 -20.02 -12.09
C LEU A 116 -12.52 -19.84 -13.49
N ARG A 117 -11.67 -20.76 -13.99
CA ARG A 117 -11.22 -20.71 -15.39
C ARG A 117 -12.38 -20.80 -16.37
N ARG A 118 -13.39 -21.64 -16.10
CA ARG A 118 -14.59 -21.74 -16.95
C ARG A 118 -15.43 -20.47 -16.91
N VAL A 119 -15.64 -19.88 -15.74
CA VAL A 119 -16.42 -18.64 -15.60
C VAL A 119 -15.73 -17.45 -16.29
N VAL A 120 -14.41 -17.31 -16.15
CA VAL A 120 -13.65 -16.25 -16.82
C VAL A 120 -13.60 -16.43 -18.34
N SER A 121 -13.47 -17.67 -18.83
CA SER A 121 -13.55 -17.96 -20.27
C SER A 121 -14.91 -17.58 -20.86
N ASN A 122 -16.00 -18.03 -20.23
CA ASN A 122 -17.36 -17.72 -20.68
C ASN A 122 -17.66 -16.22 -20.63
N ASN A 123 -17.19 -15.51 -19.60
CA ASN A 123 -17.40 -14.06 -19.52
C ASN A 123 -16.60 -13.32 -20.61
N LYS A 124 -15.37 -13.76 -20.91
CA LYS A 124 -14.57 -13.21 -22.01
C LYS A 124 -15.24 -13.44 -23.37
N GLN A 125 -15.85 -14.61 -23.59
CA GLN A 125 -16.61 -14.90 -24.81
C GLN A 125 -17.87 -14.02 -24.92
N ASN A 126 -18.61 -13.83 -23.82
CA ASN A 126 -19.78 -12.95 -23.78
C ASN A 126 -19.43 -11.46 -23.98
N MET A 127 -18.24 -11.03 -23.57
CA MET A 127 -17.78 -9.65 -23.80
C MET A 127 -17.33 -9.42 -25.25
N ILE A 128 -16.80 -10.45 -25.92
CA ILE A 128 -16.44 -10.39 -27.34
C ILE A 128 -17.70 -10.41 -28.23
N SER A 129 -18.78 -11.10 -27.83
CA SER A 129 -20.05 -11.06 -28.58
C SER A 129 -20.75 -9.70 -28.47
N LEU A 130 -20.66 -9.02 -27.33
CA LEU A 130 -21.25 -7.67 -27.13
C LEU A 130 -20.49 -6.53 -27.82
N THR A 131 -19.31 -6.81 -28.39
CA THR A 131 -18.51 -5.82 -29.15
C THR A 131 -18.59 -6.04 -30.67
N ASN A 132 -19.35 -7.05 -31.11
CA ASN A 132 -19.57 -7.37 -32.53
C ASN A 132 -21.05 -7.23 -32.95
N GLU A 133 -21.87 -6.54 -32.15
CA GLU A 133 -23.18 -5.97 -32.56
C GLU A 133 -23.06 -4.45 -32.69
#